data_AF-A0A9X1UD60-F1
#
_entry.id   AF-A0A9X1UD60-F1
#
_cell.length_a   1.000
_cell.length_b   1.000
_cell.length_c   1.000
_cell.angle_alpha   90.00
_cell.angle_beta   90.00
_cell.angle_gamma   90.00
#
_symmetry.space_group_name_H-M   'P 1'
#
loop_
_entity.id
_entity.type
_entity.pdbx_description
1 polymer ?
#
loop_
_entity_poly.entity_id
_entity_poly.type
_entity_poly.pdbx_seq_one_letter_code
_entity_poly.pdbx_strand_id
1 'polypeptide(L)'
;MDAIAVGLRGSDQARVRQATPTVSVVAPEGLGEFWLTRLLPDFHKSNPSVAIDLRCVTHPADLNKQEADVIIQLFKPSNEGSLLKRLGSLHVMPFASRDYLEKHGIPSCVDDLMKHRLILQPAPQTGADEMLGAWLPRLAKHPIPFVRTNTSASNYSMTAKGVGIGFLPTYAFAVDLVPLNIDLHHRFDIWLACTSNSPHTQLAVDWLSDCFDTERYPWFADQFLKPNELMKRYRGKPLGIMREGLEPTIEAFEVSGEAVVLLDHNGRIIRRNALAAQMLSRDIDVNGAKIVIRDPRAKRSFEAALENVLSLQSTNAFVRPIALPRAGQRPIFAYVIKLPSLSRSRLAECQAAVIFVDPDVQSEPSMAALEAAFGLTPAESRIAIKLAGGLTLDAVCRQLKIQRETGRVHLKRIFAKLSVSRQHQLVAVLSKLSRFPRLDRDS
;
A
#
# COMPACT_ATOMS: atom_id res chain seq x y z
N MET A 1 -37.15 0.78 50.40
CA MET A 1 -37.61 0.72 49.01
C MET A 1 -36.42 0.45 48.09
N ASP A 2 -36.02 -0.76 47.75
CA ASP A 2 -36.30 -2.11 48.26
C ASP A 2 -35.12 -3.01 47.88
N ALA A 3 -35.03 -4.12 48.60
CA ALA A 3 -34.18 -5.30 48.40
C ALA A 3 -34.05 -5.71 46.91
N ILE A 4 -33.00 -6.40 46.46
CA ILE A 4 -32.78 -7.82 46.76
C ILE A 4 -31.32 -8.20 46.46
N ALA A 5 -30.66 -8.76 47.47
CA ALA A 5 -29.53 -9.66 47.31
C ALA A 5 -30.05 -11.09 47.10
N VAL A 6 -29.60 -11.77 46.06
CA VAL A 6 -29.64 -13.23 45.96
C VAL A 6 -28.21 -13.71 45.74
N GLY A 7 -27.66 -14.33 46.78
CA GLY A 7 -26.42 -15.07 46.68
C GLY A 7 -26.65 -16.41 46.00
N LEU A 8 -25.80 -16.75 45.05
CA LEU A 8 -25.53 -18.13 44.67
C LEU A 8 -24.06 -18.41 45.00
N ARG A 9 -23.87 -19.22 46.04
CA ARG A 9 -22.62 -19.96 46.27
C ARG A 9 -22.45 -20.93 45.11
N GLY A 10 -21.63 -20.57 44.15
CA GLY A 10 -21.00 -21.47 43.20
C GLY A 10 -19.51 -21.53 43.53
N SER A 11 -19.05 -22.70 43.97
CA SER A 11 -17.65 -23.05 44.08
C SER A 11 -17.02 -23.04 42.70
N ASP A 12 -16.49 -21.89 42.28
CA ASP A 12 -15.58 -21.80 41.14
C ASP A 12 -14.28 -21.23 41.69
N GLN A 13 -13.23 -22.07 41.70
CA GLN A 13 -11.87 -21.59 41.85
C GLN A 13 -11.61 -20.63 40.69
N ALA A 14 -11.84 -19.34 40.93
CA ALA A 14 -11.39 -18.28 40.07
C ALA A 14 -9.88 -18.46 39.89
N ARG A 15 -9.47 -18.99 38.73
CA ARG A 15 -8.12 -18.80 38.22
C ARG A 15 -7.87 -17.30 38.29
N VAL A 16 -7.09 -16.88 39.28
CA VAL A 16 -6.53 -15.53 39.33
C VAL A 16 -5.78 -15.40 38.01
N ARG A 17 -6.36 -14.69 37.04
CA ARG A 17 -5.65 -14.31 35.82
C ARG A 17 -4.48 -13.47 36.33
N GLN A 18 -3.26 -14.02 36.28
CA GLN A 18 -2.06 -13.22 36.51
C GLN A 18 -2.16 -12.02 35.57
N ALA A 19 -2.07 -10.82 36.14
CA ALA A 19 -2.08 -9.60 35.36
C ALA A 19 -0.92 -9.67 34.36
N THR A 20 -1.22 -9.46 33.08
CA THR A 20 -0.20 -9.41 32.04
C THR A 20 0.81 -8.32 32.42
N PRO A 21 2.11 -8.63 32.55
CA PRO A 21 3.12 -7.62 32.85
C PRO A 21 3.06 -6.53 31.79
N THR A 22 2.97 -5.28 32.22
CA THR A 22 2.84 -4.11 31.35
C THR A 22 4.11 -3.29 31.44
N VAL A 23 4.72 -2.98 30.31
CA VAL A 23 5.86 -2.06 30.22
C VAL A 23 5.38 -0.73 29.68
N SER A 24 5.57 0.32 30.46
CA SER A 24 5.22 1.68 30.05
C SER A 24 6.35 2.30 29.22
N VAL A 25 5.99 2.82 28.04
CA VAL A 25 6.91 3.43 27.08
C VAL A 25 6.42 4.84 26.76
N VAL A 26 7.26 5.84 27.00
CA VAL A 26 7.00 7.23 26.57
C VAL A 26 7.87 7.56 25.37
N ALA A 27 7.28 8.14 24.33
CA ALA A 27 7.99 8.52 23.12
C ALA A 27 7.49 9.87 22.56
N PRO A 28 8.32 10.59 21.78
CA PRO A 28 7.88 11.78 21.05
C PRO A 28 6.71 11.39 20.14
N GLU A 29 5.66 12.21 20.11
CA GLU A 29 4.39 11.88 19.44
C GLU A 29 4.58 11.46 17.98
N GLY A 30 5.45 12.16 17.23
CA GLY A 30 5.79 11.78 15.86
C GLY A 30 6.42 10.38 15.72
N LEU A 31 7.27 9.95 16.65
CA LEU A 31 7.88 8.62 16.63
C LEU A 31 6.91 7.55 17.13
N GLY A 32 6.20 7.83 18.21
CA GLY A 32 5.23 6.88 18.77
C GLY A 32 4.13 6.54 17.77
N GLU A 33 3.44 7.55 17.24
CA GLU A 33 2.29 7.40 16.35
C GLU A 33 2.67 6.87 14.97
N PHE A 34 3.67 7.49 14.33
CA PHE A 34 3.98 7.19 12.93
C PHE A 34 5.04 6.10 12.74
N TRP A 35 5.79 5.72 13.78
CA TRP A 35 6.85 4.72 13.67
C TRP A 35 6.58 3.49 14.54
N LEU A 36 6.55 3.66 15.86
CA LEU A 36 6.50 2.54 16.81
C LEU A 36 5.18 1.75 16.73
N THR A 37 4.04 2.44 16.58
CA THR A 37 2.73 1.77 16.43
C THR A 37 2.70 0.78 15.26
N ARG A 38 3.47 1.02 14.18
CA ARG A 38 3.52 0.10 13.02
C ARG A 38 4.27 -1.19 13.30
N LEU A 39 5.22 -1.15 14.23
CA LEU A 39 6.10 -2.27 14.57
C LEU A 39 5.60 -3.06 15.80
N LEU A 40 4.65 -2.51 16.53
CA LEU A 40 4.05 -3.11 17.72
C LEU A 40 3.37 -4.47 17.46
N PRO A 41 2.71 -4.74 16.31
CA PRO A 41 2.17 -6.07 16.02
C PRO A 41 3.26 -7.16 15.95
N ASP A 42 4.42 -6.86 15.38
CA ASP A 42 5.54 -7.80 15.31
C ASP A 42 6.10 -8.10 16.72
N PHE A 43 6.12 -7.09 17.62
CA PHE A 43 6.48 -7.30 19.02
C PHE A 43 5.53 -8.27 19.72
N HIS A 44 4.22 -8.02 19.68
CA HIS A 44 3.23 -8.87 20.36
C HIS A 44 3.13 -10.26 19.76
N LYS A 45 3.47 -10.43 18.48
CA LYS A 45 3.56 -11.76 17.86
C LYS A 45 4.69 -12.60 18.49
N SER A 46 5.84 -11.97 18.78
CA SER A 46 6.99 -12.63 19.42
C SER A 46 6.88 -12.68 20.94
N ASN A 47 6.12 -11.76 21.56
CA ASN A 47 6.01 -11.57 23.00
C ASN A 47 4.53 -11.47 23.45
N PRO A 48 3.71 -12.52 23.26
CA PRO A 48 2.27 -12.45 23.52
C PRO A 48 1.90 -12.30 25.01
N SER A 49 2.86 -12.50 25.91
CA SER A 49 2.69 -12.40 27.37
C SER A 49 3.10 -11.05 27.96
N VAL A 50 3.51 -10.08 27.15
CA VAL A 50 3.92 -8.74 27.60
C VAL A 50 3.01 -7.69 26.96
N ALA A 51 2.44 -6.81 27.78
CA ALA A 51 1.68 -5.66 27.31
C ALA A 51 2.58 -4.42 27.21
N ILE A 52 2.33 -3.57 26.22
CA ILE A 52 2.98 -2.26 26.07
C ILE A 52 1.95 -1.15 26.31
N ASP A 53 2.22 -0.28 27.28
CA ASP A 53 1.54 1.01 27.46
C ASP A 53 2.34 2.10 26.75
N LEU A 54 2.02 2.39 25.49
CA LEU A 54 2.71 3.41 24.69
C LEU A 54 2.04 4.78 24.83
N ARG A 55 2.76 5.73 25.42
CA ARG A 55 2.34 7.13 25.59
C ARG A 55 3.12 8.06 24.65
N CYS A 56 2.40 8.62 23.69
CA CYS A 56 2.90 9.61 22.73
C CYS A 56 2.76 11.01 23.30
N VAL A 57 3.86 11.73 23.49
CA VAL A 57 3.87 13.06 24.14
C VAL A 57 4.49 14.13 23.24
N THR A 58 4.04 15.37 23.40
CA THR A 58 4.54 16.57 22.68
C THR A 58 5.44 17.46 23.53
N HIS A 59 5.64 17.12 24.80
CA HIS A 59 6.55 17.79 25.74
C HIS A 59 7.69 16.86 26.17
N PRO A 60 8.92 17.37 26.40
CA PRO A 60 10.01 16.55 26.90
C PRO A 60 9.61 15.80 28.17
N ALA A 61 9.82 14.48 28.19
CA ALA A 61 9.54 13.68 29.39
C ALA A 61 10.57 14.00 30.49
N ASP A 62 10.12 14.10 31.73
CA ASP A 62 10.99 14.39 32.86
C ASP A 62 11.53 13.09 33.45
N LEU A 63 12.82 12.80 33.18
CA LEU A 63 13.46 11.57 33.65
C LEU A 63 13.48 11.45 35.19
N ASN A 64 13.43 12.57 35.92
CA ASN A 64 13.44 12.54 37.39
C ASN A 64 12.12 12.05 37.98
N LYS A 65 11.02 12.18 37.23
CA LYS A 65 9.68 11.80 37.69
C LYS A 65 9.35 10.34 37.43
N GLN A 66 10.28 9.56 36.88
CA GLN A 66 10.08 8.16 36.49
C GLN A 66 8.74 7.96 35.74
N GLU A 67 8.48 8.82 34.75
CA GLU A 67 7.17 8.88 34.09
C GLU A 67 6.80 7.61 33.33
N ALA A 68 7.78 6.75 33.00
CA ALA A 68 7.62 5.44 32.35
C ALA A 68 8.87 4.56 32.56
N ASP A 69 8.75 3.26 32.28
CA ASP A 69 9.84 2.26 32.35
C ASP A 69 10.92 2.52 31.29
N VAL A 70 10.49 2.91 30.08
CA VAL A 70 11.35 3.25 28.95
C VAL A 70 10.93 4.58 28.35
N ILE A 71 11.88 5.46 28.11
CA ILE A 71 11.65 6.81 27.61
C ILE A 71 12.51 7.05 26.37
N ILE A 72 11.88 7.43 25.26
CA ILE A 72 12.56 7.87 24.03
C ILE A 72 12.58 9.40 23.96
N GLN A 73 13.72 9.98 23.60
CA GLN A 73 13.90 11.44 23.47
C GLN A 73 14.74 11.80 22.24
N LEU A 74 14.66 13.07 21.80
CA LEU A 74 15.37 13.61 20.63
C LEU A 74 16.59 14.48 21.00
N PHE A 75 16.92 14.54 22.28
CA PHE A 75 18.08 15.24 22.82
C PHE A 75 18.73 14.35 23.87
N LYS A 76 20.04 14.53 24.08
CA LYS A 76 20.77 13.78 25.09
C LYS A 76 20.31 14.23 26.48
N PRO A 77 19.81 13.33 27.35
CA PRO A 77 19.42 13.71 28.69
C PRO A 77 20.63 14.09 29.55
N SER A 78 20.44 15.05 30.46
CA SER A 78 21.49 15.62 31.30
C SER A 78 21.87 14.75 32.50
N ASN A 79 21.06 13.74 32.85
CA ASN A 79 21.22 12.96 34.09
C ASN A 79 21.95 11.63 33.88
N GLU A 80 22.86 11.29 34.80
CA GLU A 80 23.73 10.11 34.76
C GLU A 80 23.13 8.82 35.38
N GLY A 81 21.94 8.88 35.99
CA GLY A 81 21.36 7.79 36.80
C GLY A 81 20.57 6.71 36.05
N SER A 82 20.32 6.86 34.75
CA SER A 82 19.55 5.90 33.93
C SER A 82 20.45 5.26 32.88
N LEU A 83 20.19 3.98 32.53
CA LEU A 83 20.86 3.36 31.39
C LEU A 83 20.45 4.13 30.12
N LEU A 84 21.42 4.85 29.56
CA LEU A 84 21.23 5.73 28.41
C LEU A 84 21.85 5.09 27.17
N LYS A 85 21.02 4.82 26.16
CA LYS A 85 21.42 4.24 24.88
C LYS A 85 21.07 5.18 23.74
N ARG A 86 22.03 5.48 22.88
CA ARG A 86 21.75 6.16 21.60
C ARG A 86 21.19 5.13 20.61
N LEU A 87 20.03 5.42 20.02
CA LEU A 87 19.32 4.53 19.10
C LEU A 87 19.63 4.82 17.63
N GLY A 88 19.93 6.07 17.29
CA GLY A 88 20.20 6.49 15.91
C GLY A 88 19.98 7.98 15.72
N SER A 89 19.75 8.38 14.46
CA SER A 89 19.53 9.77 14.08
C SER A 89 18.17 9.96 13.41
N LEU A 90 17.43 10.99 13.78
CA LEU A 90 16.19 11.39 13.11
C LEU A 90 16.49 12.57 12.17
N HIS A 91 16.24 12.41 10.88
CA HIS A 91 16.38 13.50 9.91
C HIS A 91 15.02 14.07 9.54
N VAL A 92 14.89 15.40 9.56
CA VAL A 92 13.69 16.14 9.15
C VAL A 92 14.00 16.93 7.89
N MET A 93 13.11 16.86 6.90
CA MET A 93 13.28 17.51 5.59
C MET A 93 11.91 17.99 5.04
N PRO A 94 11.87 18.83 3.99
CA PRO A 94 10.61 19.34 3.45
C PRO A 94 9.85 18.31 2.59
N PHE A 95 8.53 18.27 2.76
CA PHE A 95 7.58 17.45 2.00
C PHE A 95 6.34 18.26 1.60
N ALA A 96 5.68 17.84 0.52
CA ALA A 96 4.41 18.41 0.07
C ALA A 96 3.48 17.32 -0.48
N SER A 97 2.17 17.58 -0.54
CA SER A 97 1.29 16.72 -1.34
C SER A 97 1.51 16.94 -2.85
N ARG A 98 1.19 15.93 -3.65
CA ARG A 98 1.26 16.03 -5.12
C ARG A 98 0.35 17.15 -5.63
N ASP A 99 -0.90 17.20 -5.15
CA ASP A 99 -1.88 18.22 -5.53
C ASP A 99 -1.40 19.65 -5.25
N TYR A 100 -0.65 19.85 -4.15
CA TYR A 100 -0.07 21.15 -3.84
C TYR A 100 0.99 21.53 -4.88
N LEU A 101 1.89 20.60 -5.21
CA LEU A 101 2.97 20.82 -6.18
C LEU A 101 2.44 21.03 -7.60
N GLU A 102 1.37 20.36 -8.00
CA GLU A 102 0.74 20.56 -9.31
C GLU A 102 0.16 21.98 -9.46
N LYS A 103 -0.35 22.56 -8.36
CA LYS A 103 -0.94 23.91 -8.36
C LYS A 103 0.08 25.02 -8.16
N HIS A 104 1.13 24.77 -7.38
CA HIS A 104 2.06 25.81 -6.93
C HIS A 104 3.47 25.68 -7.53
N GLY A 105 3.75 24.60 -8.27
CA GLY A 105 5.09 24.27 -8.77
C GLY A 105 5.93 23.51 -7.74
N ILE A 106 7.05 22.95 -8.22
CA ILE A 106 8.01 22.21 -7.39
C ILE A 106 9.20 23.12 -7.09
N PRO A 107 9.48 23.48 -5.82
CA PRO A 107 10.65 24.29 -5.48
C PRO A 107 11.93 23.48 -5.67
N SER A 108 12.94 24.12 -6.28
CA SER A 108 14.23 23.49 -6.62
C SER A 108 15.36 23.84 -5.65
N CYS A 109 15.20 24.95 -4.93
CA CYS A 109 16.17 25.48 -3.97
C CYS A 109 15.45 26.13 -2.77
N VAL A 110 16.24 26.57 -1.79
CA VAL A 110 15.70 27.26 -0.60
C VAL A 110 14.98 28.56 -0.97
N ASP A 111 15.47 29.33 -1.96
CA ASP A 111 14.83 30.59 -2.36
C ASP A 111 13.47 30.38 -3.03
N ASP A 112 13.30 29.26 -3.75
CA ASP A 112 11.98 28.88 -4.27
C ASP A 112 11.05 28.45 -3.14
N LEU A 113 11.57 27.67 -2.18
CA LEU A 113 10.81 27.22 -1.02
C LEU A 113 10.20 28.40 -0.24
N MET A 114 10.90 29.53 -0.18
CA MET A 114 10.41 30.77 0.46
C MET A 114 9.19 31.41 -0.21
N LYS A 115 8.90 31.05 -1.46
CA LYS A 115 7.72 31.51 -2.21
C LYS A 115 6.47 30.66 -1.93
N HIS A 116 6.63 29.54 -1.24
CA HIS A 116 5.56 28.61 -0.92
C HIS A 116 4.99 28.83 0.49
N ARG A 117 3.83 28.22 0.73
CA ARG A 117 3.22 28.16 2.07
C ARG A 117 3.98 27.14 2.90
N LEU A 118 4.51 27.58 4.03
CA LEU A 118 5.23 26.70 4.97
C LEU A 118 4.36 26.36 6.17
N ILE A 119 4.41 25.09 6.57
CA ILE A 119 3.82 24.55 7.79
C ILE A 119 4.96 24.32 8.77
N LEU A 120 4.94 25.05 9.89
CA LEU A 120 5.98 24.93 10.92
C LEU A 120 5.46 24.23 12.16
N GLN A 121 6.29 23.35 12.72
CA GLN A 121 6.02 22.66 13.97
C GLN A 121 6.99 23.10 15.07
N PRO A 122 6.75 24.26 15.72
CA PRO A 122 7.45 24.60 16.95
C PRO A 122 7.08 23.61 18.06
N ALA A 123 8.04 22.79 18.50
CA ALA A 123 7.86 21.89 19.63
C ALA A 123 9.07 21.99 20.59
N PRO A 124 8.85 22.08 21.92
CA PRO A 124 9.93 22.12 22.89
C PRO A 124 10.85 20.89 22.84
N GLN A 125 10.33 19.73 22.41
CA GLN A 125 11.09 18.48 22.25
C GLN A 125 12.10 18.49 21.11
N THR A 126 11.93 19.36 20.11
CA THR A 126 12.76 19.40 18.91
C THR A 126 13.71 20.60 18.92
N GLY A 127 13.84 21.31 20.04
CA GLY A 127 14.59 22.57 20.09
C GLY A 127 14.15 23.52 18.98
N ALA A 128 12.86 23.54 18.65
CA ALA A 128 12.38 24.10 17.39
C ALA A 128 12.75 25.57 17.21
N ASP A 129 12.94 26.33 18.28
CA ASP A 129 13.41 27.71 18.22
C ASP A 129 14.89 27.83 17.82
N GLU A 130 15.73 26.83 18.12
CA GLU A 130 17.11 26.71 17.62
C GLU A 130 17.16 26.14 16.20
N MET A 131 16.33 25.14 15.87
CA MET A 131 16.17 24.62 14.50
C MET A 131 15.67 25.72 13.57
N LEU A 132 14.61 26.42 13.98
CA LEU A 132 14.16 27.64 13.34
C LEU A 132 15.30 28.65 13.36
N GLY A 133 15.95 28.95 14.48
CA GLY A 133 17.06 29.91 14.56
C GLY A 133 18.26 29.65 13.63
N ALA A 134 18.55 28.39 13.28
CA ALA A 134 19.58 28.00 12.32
C ALA A 134 19.11 28.10 10.86
N TRP A 135 17.83 27.85 10.59
CA TRP A 135 17.20 28.01 9.27
C TRP A 135 16.73 29.46 9.00
N LEU A 136 16.40 30.20 10.06
CA LEU A 136 15.69 31.48 10.11
C LEU A 136 16.47 32.69 9.60
N PRO A 137 17.81 32.78 9.60
CA PRO A 137 18.46 33.95 9.00
C PRO A 137 18.09 34.11 7.51
N ARG A 138 17.66 33.02 6.86
CA ARG A 138 17.10 32.99 5.50
C ARG A 138 15.56 33.09 5.48
N LEU A 139 14.84 32.49 6.44
CA LEU A 139 13.36 32.52 6.51
C LEU A 139 12.76 33.81 7.14
N ALA A 140 13.47 34.49 8.03
CA ALA A 140 13.01 35.65 8.82
C ALA A 140 12.81 36.93 8.00
N LYS A 141 13.22 36.93 6.73
CA LYS A 141 13.03 38.06 5.79
C LYS A 141 11.68 38.01 5.05
N HIS A 142 10.87 36.98 5.25
CA HIS A 142 9.59 36.79 4.54
C HIS A 142 8.42 36.69 5.53
N PRO A 143 7.21 37.13 5.14
CA PRO A 143 6.07 37.18 6.04
C PRO A 143 5.62 35.76 6.40
N ILE A 144 5.89 35.39 7.66
CA ILE A 144 5.23 34.45 8.59
C ILE A 144 4.74 33.11 8.01
N PRO A 145 5.01 31.95 8.66
CA PRO A 145 4.45 30.66 8.24
C PRO A 145 2.94 30.74 7.98
N PHE A 146 2.49 30.16 6.86
CA PHE A 146 1.07 30.13 6.52
C PHE A 146 0.27 29.41 7.62
N VAL A 147 0.85 28.38 8.26
CA VAL A 147 0.28 27.70 9.44
C VAL A 147 1.37 27.27 10.43
N ARG A 148 1.05 27.31 11.73
CA ARG A 148 1.85 26.72 12.82
C ARG A 148 1.05 25.65 13.55
N THR A 149 1.73 24.61 14.03
CA THR A 149 1.14 23.56 14.87
C THR A 149 2.15 23.02 15.87
N ASN A 150 1.72 22.37 16.93
CA ASN A 150 2.59 21.73 17.92
C ASN A 150 2.51 20.19 17.86
N THR A 151 1.75 19.62 16.93
CA THR A 151 1.59 18.17 16.77
C THR A 151 2.09 17.71 15.41
N SER A 152 2.71 16.54 15.40
CA SER A 152 3.23 15.89 14.19
C SER A 152 2.07 15.41 13.34
N ALA A 153 0.97 14.96 13.95
CA ALA A 153 -0.23 14.53 13.25
C ALA A 153 -0.87 15.66 12.44
N SER A 154 -0.95 16.88 13.00
CA SER A 154 -1.50 18.02 12.27
C SER A 154 -0.55 18.51 11.18
N ASN A 155 0.76 18.53 11.42
CA ASN A 155 1.77 18.84 10.41
C ASN A 155 1.65 17.89 9.20
N TYR A 156 1.59 16.58 9.46
CA TYR A 156 1.34 15.56 8.45
C TYR A 156 0.03 15.78 7.71
N SER A 157 -1.10 15.88 8.42
CA SER A 157 -2.43 16.00 7.83
C SER A 157 -2.58 17.24 6.95
N MET A 158 -2.06 18.39 7.39
CA MET A 158 -2.05 19.62 6.61
C MET A 158 -1.17 19.52 5.36
N THR A 159 0.01 18.90 5.49
CA THR A 159 0.90 18.66 4.35
C THR A 159 0.23 17.75 3.32
N ALA A 160 -0.39 16.65 3.78
CA ALA A 160 -1.08 15.66 2.94
C ALA A 160 -2.31 16.25 2.24
N LYS A 161 -3.06 17.13 2.92
CA LYS A 161 -4.21 17.84 2.35
C LYS A 161 -3.82 19.04 1.47
N GLY A 162 -2.52 19.28 1.26
CA GLY A 162 -2.04 20.34 0.38
C GLY A 162 -2.24 21.75 0.93
N VAL A 163 -2.20 21.93 2.24
CA VAL A 163 -2.22 23.27 2.87
C VAL A 163 -0.91 24.02 2.56
N GLY A 164 0.20 23.29 2.48
CA GLY A 164 1.54 23.82 2.23
C GLY A 164 2.61 22.74 2.31
N ILE A 165 3.86 23.19 2.41
CA ILE A 165 5.05 22.37 2.57
C ILE A 165 5.34 22.22 4.06
N GLY A 166 5.36 20.98 4.55
CA GLY A 166 5.69 20.66 5.93
C GLY A 166 7.10 20.10 6.05
N PHE A 167 7.71 20.27 7.22
CA PHE A 167 8.98 19.65 7.57
C PHE A 167 8.68 18.38 8.37
N LEU A 168 8.99 17.22 7.81
CA LEU A 168 8.67 15.93 8.39
C LEU A 168 9.90 15.02 8.47
N PRO A 169 9.91 14.06 9.40
CA PRO A 169 10.89 12.98 9.43
C PRO A 169 11.05 12.27 8.09
N THR A 170 12.26 11.83 7.76
CA THR A 170 12.53 11.03 6.55
C THR A 170 11.76 9.70 6.57
N TYR A 171 11.46 9.10 7.72
CA TYR A 171 10.57 7.93 7.75
C TYR A 171 9.13 8.23 7.29
N ALA A 172 8.74 9.50 7.13
CA ALA A 172 7.50 9.90 6.48
C ALA A 172 7.44 9.51 4.98
N PHE A 173 8.50 8.93 4.39
CA PHE A 173 8.38 8.17 3.13
C PHE A 173 7.32 7.07 3.19
N ALA A 174 7.00 6.63 4.40
CA ALA A 174 5.96 5.65 4.66
C ALA A 174 4.53 6.16 4.42
N VAL A 175 4.36 7.47 4.19
CA VAL A 175 3.07 8.12 4.02
C VAL A 175 3.03 8.88 2.68
N ASP A 176 1.82 9.13 2.15
CA ASP A 176 1.54 9.62 0.77
C ASP A 176 1.96 11.09 0.55
N LEU A 177 3.26 11.37 0.69
CA LEU A 177 3.86 12.70 0.57
C LEU A 177 5.06 12.67 -0.38
N VAL A 178 5.25 13.76 -1.10
CA VAL A 178 6.37 13.96 -2.01
C VAL A 178 7.52 14.64 -1.26
N PRO A 179 8.70 14.02 -1.13
CA PRO A 179 9.87 14.70 -0.60
C PRO A 179 10.37 15.77 -1.57
N LEU A 180 10.82 16.89 -1.04
CA LEU A 180 11.43 17.93 -1.84
C LEU A 180 12.95 17.76 -1.79
N ASN A 181 13.59 17.57 -2.95
CA ASN A 181 15.03 17.37 -3.06
C ASN A 181 15.79 18.70 -2.94
N ILE A 182 15.58 19.39 -1.83
CA ILE A 182 16.22 20.64 -1.45
C ILE A 182 17.25 20.30 -0.38
N ASP A 183 18.44 20.90 -0.47
CA ASP A 183 19.49 20.73 0.54
C ASP A 183 19.17 21.52 1.82
N LEU A 184 18.10 21.08 2.49
CA LEU A 184 17.59 21.65 3.71
C LEU A 184 17.06 20.50 4.57
N HIS A 185 17.82 20.15 5.61
CA HIS A 185 17.43 19.15 6.58
C HIS A 185 17.95 19.52 7.96
N HIS A 186 17.43 18.85 8.99
CA HIS A 186 17.93 18.94 10.35
C HIS A 186 17.96 17.55 10.97
N ARG A 187 18.94 17.34 11.86
CA ARG A 187 19.20 16.05 12.49
C ARG A 187 19.00 16.17 14.00
N PHE A 188 18.25 15.22 14.56
CA PHE A 188 18.19 14.94 15.99
C PHE A 188 18.88 13.62 16.28
N ASP A 189 19.44 13.45 17.47
CA ASP A 189 19.86 12.13 17.96
C ASP A 189 18.72 11.52 18.79
N ILE A 190 18.43 10.25 18.53
CA ILE A 190 17.40 9.50 19.26
C ILE A 190 18.06 8.80 20.43
N TRP A 191 17.56 9.06 21.64
CA TRP A 191 18.05 8.49 22.88
C TRP A 191 16.95 7.66 23.55
N LEU A 192 17.36 6.57 24.17
CA LEU A 192 16.54 5.72 25.02
C LEU A 192 17.10 5.74 26.43
N ALA A 193 16.24 6.04 27.40
CA ALA A 193 16.54 5.96 28.82
C ALA A 193 15.66 4.89 29.47
N CYS A 194 16.27 4.02 30.28
CA CYS A 194 15.58 3.04 31.11
C CYS A 194 15.55 3.49 32.56
N THR A 195 14.37 3.45 33.18
CA THR A 195 14.18 3.74 34.61
C THR A 195 13.93 2.46 35.43
N SER A 196 13.62 1.35 34.76
CA SER A 196 13.33 0.04 35.33
C SER A 196 14.24 -1.04 34.72
N ASN A 197 14.60 -2.07 35.51
CA ASN A 197 15.51 -3.15 35.10
C ASN A 197 14.84 -4.54 35.15
N SER A 198 13.55 -4.62 34.81
CA SER A 198 12.85 -5.90 34.77
C SER A 198 13.16 -6.69 33.48
N PRO A 199 13.03 -8.04 33.48
CA PRO A 199 13.16 -8.82 32.25
C PRO A 199 12.20 -8.38 31.13
N HIS A 200 10.98 -7.96 31.48
CA HIS A 200 10.01 -7.44 30.51
C HIS A 200 10.43 -6.08 29.94
N THR A 201 11.00 -5.21 30.78
CA THR A 201 11.58 -3.94 30.33
C THR A 201 12.72 -4.19 29.35
N GLN A 202 13.59 -5.17 29.62
CA GLN A 202 14.68 -5.51 28.71
C GLN A 202 14.17 -5.99 27.35
N LEU A 203 13.12 -6.82 27.31
CA LEU A 203 12.48 -7.22 26.05
C LEU A 203 11.96 -6.02 25.25
N ALA A 204 11.34 -5.04 25.93
CA ALA A 204 10.89 -3.82 25.27
C ALA A 204 12.07 -2.98 24.77
N VAL A 205 13.17 -2.88 25.53
CA VAL A 205 14.39 -2.14 25.14
C VAL A 205 15.05 -2.77 23.92
N ASP A 206 15.14 -4.09 23.88
CA ASP A 206 15.71 -4.83 22.75
C ASP A 206 14.84 -4.62 21.50
N TRP A 207 13.52 -4.77 21.63
CA TRP A 207 12.59 -4.49 20.54
C TRP A 207 12.67 -3.04 20.05
N LEU A 208 12.68 -2.06 20.96
CA LEU A 208 12.80 -0.66 20.61
C LEU A 208 14.13 -0.39 19.92
N SER A 209 15.23 -1.03 20.36
CA SER A 209 16.52 -0.93 19.69
C SER A 209 16.46 -1.42 18.25
N ASP A 210 15.84 -2.58 18.02
CA ASP A 210 15.63 -3.15 16.68
C ASP A 210 14.75 -2.27 15.79
N CYS A 211 13.83 -1.49 16.39
CA CYS A 211 12.99 -0.53 15.66
C CYS A 211 13.80 0.62 15.04
N PHE A 212 15.03 0.86 15.48
CA PHE A 212 15.91 1.91 14.94
C PHE A 212 17.17 1.35 14.26
N ASP A 213 17.21 0.04 14.01
CA ASP A 213 18.31 -0.61 13.30
C ASP A 213 18.55 0.02 11.92
N THR A 214 19.75 0.58 11.73
CA THR A 214 20.05 1.39 10.53
C THR A 214 20.29 0.56 9.27
N GLU A 215 20.57 -0.74 9.39
CA GLU A 215 20.68 -1.64 8.25
C GLU A 215 19.31 -1.95 7.67
N ARG A 216 18.31 -2.16 8.55
CA ARG A 216 16.91 -2.39 8.17
C ARG A 216 16.20 -1.08 7.79
N TYR A 217 16.47 -0.01 8.53
CA TYR A 217 15.79 1.28 8.48
C TYR A 217 16.81 2.42 8.23
N PRO A 218 17.25 2.61 6.98
CA PRO A 218 18.36 3.50 6.65
C PRO A 218 18.07 4.98 6.93
N TRP A 219 16.80 5.37 7.12
CA TRP A 219 16.44 6.73 7.52
C TRP A 219 16.85 7.08 8.97
N PHE A 220 17.29 6.11 9.76
CA PHE A 220 17.88 6.36 11.09
C PHE A 220 19.41 6.43 11.10
N ALA A 221 20.05 6.30 9.93
CA ALA A 221 21.50 6.39 9.82
C ALA A 221 22.03 7.78 10.19
N ASP A 222 23.27 7.86 10.66
CA ASP A 222 23.88 9.12 11.09
C ASP A 222 24.09 10.12 9.93
N GLN A 223 24.36 9.59 8.74
CA GLN A 223 24.44 10.37 7.52
C GLN A 223 23.03 10.59 6.95
N PHE A 224 22.75 11.84 6.57
CA PHE A 224 21.53 12.14 5.81
C PHE A 224 21.59 11.44 4.45
N LEU A 225 20.58 10.60 4.18
CA LEU A 225 20.41 9.94 2.90
C LEU A 225 19.29 10.62 2.13
N LYS A 226 19.56 10.96 0.87
CA LYS A 226 18.55 11.57 0.01
C LYS A 226 17.39 10.59 -0.23
N PRO A 227 16.17 11.08 -0.52
CA PRO A 227 14.98 10.23 -0.71
C PRO A 227 15.17 9.05 -1.68
N ASN A 228 15.91 9.27 -2.77
CA ASN A 228 16.14 8.25 -3.80
C ASN A 228 17.15 7.18 -3.33
N GLU A 229 18.09 7.54 -2.46
CA GLU A 229 19.08 6.63 -1.90
C GLU A 229 18.49 5.79 -0.78
N LEU A 230 17.64 6.40 0.06
CA LEU A 230 16.89 5.71 1.12
C LEU A 230 16.13 4.51 0.55
N MET A 231 15.39 4.70 -0.54
CA MET A 231 14.61 3.62 -1.16
C MET A 231 15.49 2.51 -1.75
N LYS A 232 16.68 2.85 -2.27
CA LYS A 232 17.63 1.85 -2.78
C LYS A 232 18.25 1.01 -1.67
N ARG A 233 18.43 1.59 -0.48
CA ARG A 233 19.03 0.93 0.68
C ARG A 233 18.02 0.25 1.58
N TYR A 234 16.74 0.60 1.51
CA TYR A 234 15.70 0.03 2.36
C TYR A 234 15.60 -1.49 2.18
N ARG A 235 15.60 -2.24 3.30
CA ARG A 235 15.46 -3.71 3.33
C ARG A 235 14.37 -4.18 4.29
N GLY A 236 13.69 -3.27 4.98
CA GLY A 236 12.58 -3.62 5.88
C GLY A 236 11.32 -4.09 5.15
N LYS A 237 10.34 -4.59 5.92
CA LYS A 237 9.02 -4.99 5.40
C LYS A 237 8.23 -3.75 4.90
N PRO A 238 7.22 -3.88 4.04
CA PRO A 238 6.33 -2.76 3.74
C PRO A 238 5.76 -2.15 5.03
N LEU A 239 5.79 -0.83 5.15
CA LEU A 239 5.33 -0.08 6.34
C LEU A 239 4.04 0.69 6.04
N GLY A 240 3.20 0.16 5.14
CA GLY A 240 2.01 0.83 4.62
C GLY A 240 1.12 1.45 5.71
N ILE A 241 0.40 2.51 5.32
CA ILE A 241 -0.70 3.08 6.11
C ILE A 241 -1.74 1.97 6.36
N MET A 242 -2.41 2.02 7.53
CA MET A 242 -3.59 1.22 7.91
C MET A 242 -4.08 0.32 6.78
N ARG A 243 -3.94 -1.01 6.92
CA ARG A 243 -4.36 -2.04 5.96
C ARG A 243 -5.68 -1.68 5.26
N GLU A 244 -5.63 -0.92 4.17
CA GLU A 244 -6.54 -1.13 3.06
C GLU A 244 -6.02 -2.44 2.46
N GLY A 245 -6.65 -3.56 2.84
CA GLY A 245 -6.27 -4.87 2.34
C GLY A 245 -6.17 -4.85 0.82
N LEU A 246 -5.26 -5.63 0.24
CA LEU A 246 -5.18 -5.78 -1.22
C LEU A 246 -6.35 -6.64 -1.76
N GLU A 247 -7.11 -7.24 -0.86
CA GLU A 247 -8.25 -8.13 -1.08
C GLU A 247 -9.34 -7.50 -1.96
N PRO A 248 -9.89 -6.31 -1.66
CA PRO A 248 -10.94 -5.73 -2.50
C PRO A 248 -10.45 -5.45 -3.93
N THR A 249 -9.15 -5.18 -4.10
CA THR A 249 -8.57 -4.97 -5.44
C THR A 249 -8.43 -6.29 -6.20
N ILE A 250 -7.91 -7.34 -5.55
CA ILE A 250 -7.84 -8.68 -6.16
C ILE A 250 -9.25 -9.18 -6.49
N GLU A 251 -10.22 -8.99 -5.59
CA GLU A 251 -11.63 -9.34 -5.82
C GLU A 251 -12.22 -8.57 -7.00
N ALA A 252 -11.93 -7.27 -7.14
CA ALA A 252 -12.40 -6.50 -8.28
C ALA A 252 -11.88 -7.04 -9.62
N PHE A 253 -10.61 -7.46 -9.69
CA PHE A 253 -10.04 -8.08 -10.90
C PHE A 253 -10.56 -9.51 -11.14
N GLU A 254 -10.84 -10.26 -10.07
CA GLU A 254 -11.51 -11.56 -10.17
C GLU A 254 -12.91 -11.40 -10.77
N VAL A 255 -13.66 -10.38 -10.31
CA VAL A 255 -14.98 -10.00 -10.83
C VAL A 255 -14.90 -9.38 -12.22
N SER A 256 -13.75 -8.94 -12.72
CA SER A 256 -13.61 -8.52 -14.12
C SER A 256 -13.07 -9.65 -15.02
N GLY A 257 -12.77 -10.82 -14.46
CA GLY A 257 -12.19 -11.94 -15.20
C GLY A 257 -10.79 -11.66 -15.75
N GLU A 258 -10.06 -10.73 -15.15
CA GLU A 258 -8.70 -10.36 -15.59
C GLU A 258 -7.66 -11.11 -14.77
N ALA A 259 -6.63 -11.64 -15.43
CA ALA A 259 -5.51 -12.28 -14.73
C ALA A 259 -4.56 -11.19 -14.20
N VAL A 260 -4.54 -10.96 -12.88
CA VAL A 260 -3.74 -9.90 -12.26
C VAL A 260 -2.70 -10.43 -11.27
N VAL A 261 -1.53 -9.81 -11.29
CA VAL A 261 -0.46 -9.99 -10.31
C VAL A 261 -0.09 -8.64 -9.72
N LEU A 262 -0.11 -8.53 -8.40
CA LEU A 262 0.32 -7.34 -7.66
C LEU A 262 1.77 -7.50 -7.21
N LEU A 263 2.57 -6.45 -7.43
CA LEU A 263 4.00 -6.44 -7.22
C LEU A 263 4.43 -5.40 -6.17
N ASP A 264 5.49 -5.70 -5.42
CA ASP A 264 6.13 -4.79 -4.47
C ASP A 264 7.11 -3.81 -5.15
N HIS A 265 7.76 -2.96 -4.35
CA HIS A 265 8.78 -2.02 -4.81
C HIS A 265 10.02 -2.66 -5.47
N ASN A 266 10.22 -3.97 -5.30
CA ASN A 266 11.30 -4.74 -5.91
C ASN A 266 10.82 -5.61 -7.09
N GLY A 267 9.57 -5.45 -7.52
CA GLY A 267 8.98 -6.25 -8.59
C GLY A 267 8.66 -7.69 -8.17
N ARG A 268 8.55 -7.98 -6.88
CA ARG A 268 8.19 -9.30 -6.37
C ARG A 268 6.68 -9.43 -6.24
N ILE A 269 6.16 -10.62 -6.56
CA ILE A 269 4.77 -10.99 -6.43
C ILE A 269 4.38 -10.99 -4.96
N ILE A 270 3.41 -10.14 -4.63
CA ILE A 270 2.77 -10.09 -3.31
C ILE A 270 1.49 -10.90 -3.34
N ARG A 271 0.69 -10.69 -4.39
CA ARG A 271 -0.61 -11.31 -4.59
C ARG A 271 -0.85 -11.59 -6.06
N ARG A 272 -1.69 -12.59 -6.30
CA ARG A 272 -2.17 -12.97 -7.61
C ARG A 272 -3.55 -13.58 -7.44
N ASN A 273 -4.40 -13.39 -8.44
CA ASN A 273 -5.72 -13.97 -8.45
C ASN A 273 -5.71 -15.39 -9.07
N ALA A 274 -6.84 -16.08 -9.11
CA ALA A 274 -6.88 -17.50 -9.52
C ALA A 274 -6.47 -17.67 -11.00
N LEU A 275 -6.95 -16.76 -11.86
CA LEU A 275 -6.61 -16.75 -13.29
C LEU A 275 -5.12 -16.52 -13.53
N ALA A 276 -4.52 -15.55 -12.84
CA ALA A 276 -3.08 -15.33 -12.94
C ALA A 276 -2.28 -16.53 -12.41
N ALA A 277 -2.71 -17.18 -11.33
CA ALA A 277 -2.04 -18.38 -10.81
C ALA A 277 -2.02 -19.53 -11.84
N GLN A 278 -3.11 -19.72 -12.60
CA GLN A 278 -3.18 -20.71 -13.67
C GLN A 278 -2.29 -20.34 -14.87
N MET A 279 -2.23 -19.08 -15.26
CA MET A 279 -1.34 -18.63 -16.34
C MET A 279 0.14 -18.77 -15.96
N LEU A 280 0.49 -18.40 -14.72
CA LEU A 280 1.86 -18.50 -14.18
C LEU A 280 2.34 -19.94 -13.92
N SER A 281 1.47 -20.96 -14.00
CA SER A 281 1.90 -22.36 -13.91
C SER A 281 2.06 -23.01 -15.28
N ARG A 282 1.41 -22.46 -16.31
CA ARG A 282 1.36 -23.04 -17.66
C ARG A 282 2.25 -22.30 -18.66
N ASP A 283 2.17 -20.97 -18.68
CA ASP A 283 2.66 -20.16 -19.81
C ASP A 283 3.78 -19.18 -19.43
N ILE A 284 3.88 -18.80 -18.16
CA ILE A 284 4.81 -17.78 -17.67
C ILE A 284 5.53 -18.33 -16.44
N ASP A 285 6.86 -18.37 -16.45
CA ASP A 285 7.62 -18.93 -15.33
C ASP A 285 7.64 -18.00 -14.13
N VAL A 286 7.75 -18.60 -12.94
CA VAL A 286 8.00 -17.88 -11.68
C VAL A 286 9.22 -18.49 -11.01
N ASN A 287 10.21 -17.67 -10.66
CA ASN A 287 11.35 -18.07 -9.84
C ASN A 287 11.27 -17.38 -8.47
N GLY A 288 10.96 -18.15 -7.43
CA GLY A 288 10.64 -17.63 -6.10
C GLY A 288 9.41 -16.71 -6.15
N ALA A 289 9.63 -15.42 -5.93
CA ALA A 289 8.59 -14.40 -6.00
C ALA A 289 8.71 -13.48 -7.24
N LYS A 290 9.50 -13.84 -8.27
CA LYS A 290 9.67 -13.01 -9.47
C LYS A 290 9.10 -13.68 -10.71
N ILE A 291 8.44 -12.88 -11.56
CA ILE A 291 8.00 -13.29 -12.90
C ILE A 291 9.23 -13.44 -13.79
N VAL A 292 9.33 -14.55 -14.52
CA VAL A 292 10.43 -14.85 -15.44
C VAL A 292 9.89 -14.99 -16.85
N ILE A 293 10.46 -14.20 -17.76
CA ILE A 293 10.11 -14.24 -19.18
C ILE A 293 11.27 -14.92 -19.93
N ARG A 294 10.94 -16.01 -20.64
CA ARG A 294 11.93 -16.81 -21.40
C ARG A 294 12.48 -16.08 -22.62
N ASP A 295 11.61 -15.40 -23.36
CA ASP A 295 12.02 -14.68 -24.57
C ASP A 295 12.90 -13.46 -24.21
N PRO A 296 14.15 -13.36 -24.71
CA PRO A 296 15.08 -12.31 -24.30
C PRO A 296 14.64 -10.88 -24.68
N ARG A 297 13.83 -10.72 -25.73
CA ARG A 297 13.35 -9.41 -26.19
C ARG A 297 12.15 -8.95 -25.35
N ALA A 298 11.21 -9.86 -25.09
CA ALA A 298 10.08 -9.63 -24.21
C ALA A 298 10.55 -9.39 -22.76
N LYS A 299 11.54 -10.15 -22.28
CA LYS A 299 12.16 -9.95 -20.97
C LYS A 299 12.69 -8.52 -20.79
N ARG A 300 13.54 -8.05 -21.72
CA ARG A 300 14.08 -6.68 -21.68
C ARG A 300 12.98 -5.62 -21.69
N SER A 301 11.95 -5.83 -22.52
CA SER A 301 10.82 -4.89 -22.61
C SER A 301 10.00 -4.85 -21.31
N PHE A 302 9.80 -6.00 -20.67
CA PHE A 302 9.09 -6.10 -19.40
C PHE A 302 9.88 -5.53 -18.23
N GLU A 303 11.18 -5.77 -18.15
CA GLU A 303 12.06 -5.19 -17.12
C GLU A 303 12.09 -3.66 -17.24
N ALA A 304 12.25 -3.12 -18.46
CA ALA A 304 12.20 -1.68 -18.70
C ALA A 304 10.82 -1.06 -18.35
N ALA A 305 9.74 -1.76 -18.65
CA ALA A 305 8.38 -1.37 -18.27
C ALA A 305 8.20 -1.31 -16.75
N LEU A 306 8.66 -2.33 -16.05
CA LEU A 306 8.59 -2.41 -14.60
C LEU A 306 9.44 -1.33 -13.93
N GLU A 307 10.66 -1.12 -14.40
CA GLU A 307 11.52 -0.03 -13.92
C GLU A 307 10.88 1.34 -14.12
N ASN A 308 10.24 1.59 -15.26
CA ASN A 308 9.53 2.85 -15.50
C ASN A 308 8.38 3.05 -14.50
N VAL A 309 7.51 2.06 -14.33
CA VAL A 309 6.34 2.15 -13.43
C VAL A 309 6.76 2.30 -11.96
N LEU A 310 7.82 1.59 -11.55
CA LEU A 310 8.38 1.67 -10.20
C LEU A 310 9.21 2.95 -9.97
N SER A 311 9.57 3.68 -11.03
CA SER A 311 10.34 4.92 -10.91
C SER A 311 9.54 6.07 -10.28
N LEU A 312 10.28 7.01 -9.66
CA LEU A 312 9.75 8.10 -8.84
C LEU A 312 9.11 9.25 -9.65
N GLN A 313 9.36 9.28 -10.96
CA GLN A 313 8.92 10.37 -11.85
C GLN A 313 7.74 9.99 -12.74
N SER A 314 7.31 8.72 -12.73
CA SER A 314 6.23 8.28 -13.63
C SER A 314 4.88 8.82 -13.17
N THR A 315 4.34 9.79 -13.92
CA THR A 315 3.06 10.48 -13.70
C THR A 315 1.88 9.85 -14.47
N ASN A 316 1.98 8.56 -14.83
CA ASN A 316 1.26 7.84 -15.89
C ASN A 316 2.00 7.88 -17.22
N ALA A 317 2.91 6.92 -17.42
CA ALA A 317 3.24 6.48 -18.76
C ALA A 317 2.39 5.23 -19.05
N PHE A 318 1.46 5.32 -20.00
CA PHE A 318 0.88 4.13 -20.62
C PHE A 318 2.04 3.30 -21.18
N VAL A 319 2.43 2.24 -20.48
CA VAL A 319 3.45 1.33 -20.96
C VAL A 319 2.83 0.52 -22.09
N ARG A 320 3.54 0.41 -23.22
CA ARG A 320 3.11 -0.45 -24.33
C ARG A 320 2.96 -1.89 -23.83
N PRO A 321 1.89 -2.61 -24.25
CA PRO A 321 1.75 -4.01 -23.88
C PRO A 321 2.95 -4.82 -24.38
N ILE A 322 3.47 -5.69 -23.50
CA ILE A 322 4.55 -6.59 -23.83
C ILE A 322 3.95 -7.91 -24.33
N ALA A 323 4.24 -8.27 -25.58
CA ALA A 323 3.87 -9.58 -26.12
C ALA A 323 4.84 -10.65 -25.60
N LEU A 324 4.30 -11.67 -24.94
CA LEU A 324 5.00 -12.84 -24.41
C LEU A 324 4.79 -14.02 -25.37
N PRO A 325 5.80 -14.42 -26.15
CA PRO A 325 5.65 -15.48 -27.15
C PRO A 325 5.35 -16.84 -26.52
N ARG A 326 4.49 -17.63 -27.18
CA ARG A 326 4.20 -19.03 -26.86
C ARG A 326 4.39 -19.91 -28.10
N ALA A 327 4.93 -21.11 -27.91
CA ALA A 327 5.10 -22.05 -29.03
C ALA A 327 3.73 -22.55 -29.52
N GLY A 328 3.41 -22.30 -30.79
CA GLY A 328 2.17 -22.79 -31.43
C GLY A 328 0.87 -22.10 -30.97
N GLN A 329 0.94 -21.01 -30.22
CA GLN A 329 -0.22 -20.25 -29.73
C GLN A 329 -0.03 -18.75 -29.94
N ARG A 330 -1.10 -17.95 -29.81
CA ARG A 330 -0.97 -16.49 -29.84
C ARG A 330 -0.17 -16.00 -28.62
N PRO A 331 0.56 -14.88 -28.72
CA PRO A 331 1.28 -14.36 -27.57
C PRO A 331 0.32 -13.88 -26.48
N ILE A 332 0.71 -14.07 -25.21
CA ILE A 332 0.02 -13.43 -24.08
C ILE A 332 0.49 -11.97 -24.01
N PHE A 333 -0.41 -11.03 -23.77
CA PHE A 333 -0.05 -9.63 -23.56
C PHE A 333 0.05 -9.32 -22.07
N ALA A 334 1.16 -8.73 -21.65
CA ALA A 334 1.36 -8.23 -20.29
C ALA A 334 1.25 -6.69 -20.27
N TYR A 335 0.38 -6.17 -19.42
CA TYR A 335 0.19 -4.75 -19.17
C TYR A 335 0.73 -4.43 -17.78
N VAL A 336 1.87 -3.74 -17.72
CA VAL A 336 2.43 -3.26 -16.46
C VAL A 336 1.83 -1.89 -16.17
N ILE A 337 1.05 -1.80 -15.09
CA ILE A 337 0.32 -0.59 -14.73
C ILE A 337 0.66 -0.16 -13.29
N LYS A 338 0.55 1.14 -13.06
CA LYS A 338 0.53 1.71 -11.72
C LYS A 338 -0.92 1.78 -11.25
N LEU A 339 -1.19 1.39 -10.01
CA LEU A 339 -2.49 1.59 -9.37
C LEU A 339 -2.34 2.74 -8.38
N PRO A 340 -2.71 3.99 -8.74
CA PRO A 340 -2.37 5.16 -7.94
C PRO A 340 -2.92 5.10 -6.52
N SER A 341 -4.10 4.52 -6.30
CA SER A 341 -4.72 4.33 -4.99
C SER A 341 -3.91 3.38 -4.08
N LEU A 342 -3.33 2.33 -4.64
CA LEU A 342 -2.55 1.34 -3.88
C LEU A 342 -1.06 1.70 -3.75
N SER A 343 -0.55 2.53 -4.66
CA SER A 343 0.87 2.95 -4.73
C SER A 343 1.08 4.41 -4.30
N ARG A 344 0.13 4.94 -3.50
CA ARG A 344 0.16 6.29 -2.91
C ARG A 344 1.47 6.56 -2.17
N SER A 345 1.80 5.67 -1.24
CA SER A 345 3.07 5.70 -0.50
C SER A 345 4.13 4.81 -1.14
N ARG A 346 5.41 5.20 -1.03
CA ARG A 346 6.55 4.38 -1.49
C ARG A 346 6.77 3.12 -0.66
N LEU A 347 6.23 3.09 0.56
CA LEU A 347 6.26 1.91 1.42
C LEU A 347 4.93 1.16 1.41
N ALA A 348 4.00 1.56 0.54
CA ALA A 348 2.81 0.76 0.29
C ALA A 348 3.23 -0.63 -0.17
N GLU A 349 2.48 -1.63 0.30
CA GLU A 349 2.74 -3.02 0.00
C GLU A 349 2.78 -3.23 -1.51
N CYS A 350 1.74 -2.80 -2.22
CA CYS A 350 1.67 -2.84 -3.69
C CYS A 350 2.23 -1.56 -4.34
N GLN A 351 3.11 -1.72 -5.33
CA GLN A 351 3.65 -0.61 -6.13
C GLN A 351 3.28 -0.68 -7.62
N ALA A 352 2.98 -1.87 -8.13
CA ALA A 352 2.58 -2.08 -9.51
C ALA A 352 1.62 -3.27 -9.63
N ALA A 353 0.86 -3.31 -10.71
CA ALA A 353 0.11 -4.49 -11.12
C ALA A 353 0.50 -4.90 -12.54
N VAL A 354 0.46 -6.20 -12.80
CA VAL A 354 0.61 -6.76 -14.14
C VAL A 354 -0.69 -7.48 -14.49
N ILE A 355 -1.35 -7.01 -15.54
CA ILE A 355 -2.53 -7.66 -16.10
C ILE A 355 -2.09 -8.50 -17.30
N PHE A 356 -2.44 -9.78 -17.31
CA PHE A 356 -2.18 -10.69 -18.41
C PHE A 356 -3.45 -10.94 -19.21
N VAL A 357 -3.34 -10.78 -20.52
CA VAL A 357 -4.44 -11.02 -21.46
C VAL A 357 -4.01 -12.11 -22.42
N ASP A 358 -4.70 -13.24 -22.38
CA ASP A 358 -4.54 -14.35 -23.32
C ASP A 358 -5.57 -14.23 -24.44
N PRO A 359 -5.16 -13.90 -25.69
CA PRO A 359 -6.09 -13.77 -26.82
C PRO A 359 -6.80 -15.06 -27.20
N ASP A 360 -6.28 -16.22 -26.80
CA ASP A 360 -6.86 -17.53 -27.09
C ASP A 360 -7.92 -17.92 -26.05
N VAL A 361 -8.00 -17.22 -24.92
CA VAL A 361 -9.04 -17.40 -23.90
C VAL A 361 -10.19 -16.42 -24.17
N GLN A 362 -11.32 -16.93 -24.63
CA GLN A 362 -12.55 -16.14 -24.76
C GLN A 362 -13.37 -16.25 -23.47
N SER A 363 -13.69 -15.11 -22.86
CA SER A 363 -14.70 -15.04 -21.82
C SER A 363 -16.09 -15.22 -22.43
N GLU A 364 -16.88 -16.14 -21.88
CA GLU A 364 -18.27 -16.33 -22.28
C GLU A 364 -19.18 -15.38 -21.48
N PRO A 365 -20.15 -14.69 -22.12
CA PRO A 365 -21.12 -13.89 -21.38
C PRO A 365 -22.03 -14.80 -20.55
N SER A 366 -22.44 -14.34 -19.37
CA SER A 366 -23.37 -15.10 -18.52
C SER A 366 -24.76 -15.18 -19.15
N MET A 367 -25.46 -16.29 -18.90
CA MET A 367 -26.84 -16.49 -19.38
C MET A 367 -27.76 -15.40 -18.83
N ALA A 368 -27.59 -15.06 -17.55
CA ALA A 368 -28.33 -14.00 -16.87
C ALA A 368 -28.11 -12.61 -17.52
N ALA A 369 -26.88 -12.28 -17.93
CA ALA A 369 -26.60 -11.02 -18.62
C ALA A 369 -27.28 -10.96 -20.00
N LEU A 370 -27.33 -12.07 -20.72
CA LEU A 370 -28.00 -12.17 -22.02
C LEU A 370 -29.52 -12.03 -21.90
N GLU A 371 -30.11 -12.65 -20.88
CA GLU A 371 -31.52 -12.52 -20.57
C GLU A 371 -31.88 -11.08 -20.18
N ALA A 372 -31.13 -10.47 -19.26
CA ALA A 372 -31.37 -9.10 -18.81
C ALA A 372 -31.17 -8.05 -19.92
N ALA A 373 -30.15 -8.21 -20.76
CA ALA A 373 -29.81 -7.23 -21.79
C ALA A 373 -30.69 -7.34 -23.05
N PHE A 374 -31.11 -8.54 -23.43
CA PHE A 374 -31.78 -8.79 -24.73
C PHE A 374 -33.04 -9.65 -24.65
N GLY A 375 -33.45 -10.09 -23.46
CA GLY A 375 -34.62 -10.98 -23.29
C GLY A 375 -34.43 -12.34 -23.96
N LEU A 376 -33.19 -12.83 -24.05
CA LEU A 376 -32.89 -14.14 -24.63
C LEU A 376 -33.37 -15.26 -23.70
N THR A 377 -34.02 -16.27 -24.28
CA THR A 377 -34.42 -17.49 -23.55
C THR A 377 -33.21 -18.39 -23.26
N PRO A 378 -33.30 -19.33 -22.29
CA PRO A 378 -32.20 -20.27 -22.01
C PRO A 378 -31.75 -21.12 -23.20
N ALA A 379 -32.61 -21.37 -24.20
CA ALA A 379 -32.23 -22.06 -25.43
C ALA A 379 -31.48 -21.14 -26.40
N GLU A 380 -31.95 -19.90 -26.53
CA GLU A 380 -31.33 -18.88 -27.39
C GLU A 380 -29.95 -18.47 -26.87
N SER A 381 -29.83 -18.24 -25.56
CA SER A 381 -28.55 -17.89 -24.92
C SER A 381 -27.50 -19.01 -25.07
N ARG A 382 -27.89 -20.29 -24.95
CA ARG A 382 -27.00 -21.43 -25.22
C ARG A 382 -26.46 -21.46 -26.64
N ILE A 383 -27.29 -21.12 -27.63
CA ILE A 383 -26.87 -21.03 -29.04
C ILE A 383 -25.98 -19.80 -29.24
N ALA A 384 -26.36 -18.65 -28.70
CA ALA A 384 -25.64 -17.39 -28.83
C ALA A 384 -24.22 -17.46 -28.25
N ILE A 385 -24.04 -18.04 -27.06
CA ILE A 385 -22.73 -18.23 -26.42
C ILE A 385 -21.81 -19.09 -27.29
N LYS A 386 -22.31 -20.23 -27.81
CA LYS A 386 -21.52 -21.12 -28.66
C LYS A 386 -21.13 -20.48 -30.00
N LEU A 387 -22.03 -19.68 -30.59
CA LEU A 387 -21.73 -18.90 -31.79
C LEU A 387 -20.70 -17.78 -31.52
N ALA A 388 -20.75 -17.17 -30.33
CA ALA A 388 -19.75 -16.21 -29.86
C ALA A 388 -18.36 -16.86 -29.71
N GLY A 389 -18.33 -18.10 -29.24
CA GLY A 389 -17.15 -18.97 -29.16
C GLY A 389 -16.57 -19.41 -30.51
N GLY A 390 -17.05 -18.87 -31.63
CA GLY A 390 -16.52 -19.14 -32.97
C GLY A 390 -17.06 -20.41 -33.64
N LEU A 391 -18.00 -21.13 -33.03
CA LEU A 391 -18.61 -22.30 -33.66
C LEU A 391 -19.54 -21.88 -34.82
N THR A 392 -19.61 -22.74 -35.85
CA THR A 392 -20.62 -22.61 -36.89
C THR A 392 -21.98 -23.10 -36.39
N LEU A 393 -23.08 -22.59 -36.96
CA LEU A 393 -24.44 -23.05 -36.59
C LEU A 393 -24.56 -24.58 -36.65
N ASP A 394 -23.93 -25.23 -37.62
CA ASP A 394 -23.98 -26.69 -37.76
C ASP A 394 -23.25 -27.42 -36.64
N ALA A 395 -22.12 -26.89 -36.19
CA ALA A 395 -21.41 -27.43 -35.05
C ALA A 395 -22.21 -27.22 -33.76
N VAL A 396 -22.87 -26.07 -33.61
CA VAL A 396 -23.77 -25.78 -32.48
C VAL A 396 -24.96 -26.73 -32.46
N CYS A 397 -25.64 -26.93 -33.59
CA CYS A 397 -26.77 -27.86 -33.70
C CYS A 397 -26.36 -29.30 -33.36
N ARG A 398 -25.19 -29.74 -33.85
CA ARG A 398 -24.61 -31.04 -33.50
C ARG A 398 -24.32 -31.18 -32.01
N GLN A 399 -23.68 -30.19 -31.40
CA GLN A 399 -23.37 -30.20 -29.95
C GLN A 399 -24.64 -30.18 -29.08
N LEU A 400 -25.65 -29.41 -29.47
CA LEU A 400 -26.90 -29.29 -28.72
C LEU A 400 -27.90 -30.41 -29.05
N LYS A 401 -27.57 -31.32 -29.98
CA LYS A 401 -28.45 -32.40 -30.47
C LYS A 401 -29.82 -31.89 -30.95
N ILE A 402 -29.83 -30.75 -31.64
CA ILE A 402 -31.04 -30.17 -32.25
C ILE A 402 -30.98 -30.25 -33.78
N GLN A 403 -32.14 -30.29 -34.42
CA GLN A 403 -32.20 -30.24 -35.89
C GLN A 403 -31.73 -28.88 -36.43
N ARG A 404 -31.11 -28.90 -37.61
CA ARG A 404 -30.58 -27.70 -38.27
C ARG A 404 -31.64 -26.63 -38.48
N GLU A 405 -32.86 -27.02 -38.84
CA GLU A 405 -33.97 -26.10 -39.07
C GLU A 405 -34.40 -25.40 -37.77
N THR A 406 -34.49 -26.14 -36.66
CA THR A 406 -34.71 -25.58 -35.33
C THR A 406 -33.62 -24.58 -34.95
N GLY A 407 -32.35 -24.91 -35.22
CA GLY A 407 -31.22 -23.99 -35.01
C GLY A 407 -31.33 -22.70 -35.83
N ARG A 408 -31.73 -22.77 -37.11
CA ARG A 408 -31.98 -21.59 -37.95
C ARG A 408 -33.09 -20.70 -37.39
N VAL A 409 -34.19 -21.29 -36.91
CA VAL A 409 -35.30 -20.54 -36.30
C VAL A 409 -34.82 -19.78 -35.06
N HIS A 410 -34.07 -20.44 -34.16
CA HIS A 410 -33.49 -19.77 -33.00
C HIS A 410 -32.50 -18.67 -33.40
N LEU A 411 -31.64 -18.91 -34.39
CA LEU A 411 -30.69 -17.90 -34.87
C LEU A 411 -31.40 -16.63 -35.39
N LYS A 412 -32.50 -16.79 -36.14
CA LYS A 412 -33.30 -15.66 -36.62
C LYS A 412 -33.90 -14.85 -35.47
N ARG A 413 -34.39 -15.52 -34.42
CA ARG A 413 -34.92 -14.87 -33.22
C ARG A 413 -33.84 -14.14 -32.45
N ILE A 414 -32.66 -14.76 -32.28
CA ILE A 414 -31.50 -14.14 -31.65
C ILE A 414 -31.11 -12.87 -32.42
N PHE A 415 -30.98 -12.93 -33.75
CA PHE A 415 -30.66 -11.77 -34.57
C PHE A 415 -31.67 -10.63 -34.42
N ALA A 416 -32.97 -10.96 -34.40
CA ALA A 416 -34.02 -9.98 -34.14
C ALA A 416 -33.89 -9.33 -32.75
N LYS A 417 -33.67 -10.13 -31.69
CA LYS A 417 -33.54 -9.63 -30.31
C LYS A 417 -32.29 -8.76 -30.10
N LEU A 418 -31.18 -9.12 -30.73
CA LEU A 418 -29.93 -8.34 -30.67
C LEU A 418 -29.88 -7.18 -31.67
N SER A 419 -30.89 -7.02 -32.53
CA SER A 419 -30.89 -6.04 -33.63
C SER A 419 -29.66 -6.16 -34.55
N VAL A 420 -29.27 -7.40 -34.88
CA VAL A 420 -28.13 -7.70 -35.75
C VAL A 420 -28.57 -8.53 -36.95
N SER A 421 -27.81 -8.44 -38.05
CA SER A 421 -28.13 -9.15 -39.30
C SER A 421 -27.14 -10.25 -39.65
N ARG A 422 -25.94 -10.23 -39.06
CA ARG A 422 -24.85 -11.17 -39.36
C ARG A 422 -24.19 -11.70 -38.09
N GLN A 423 -23.66 -12.93 -38.19
CA GLN A 423 -23.00 -13.60 -37.06
C GLN A 423 -21.82 -12.79 -36.49
N HIS A 424 -21.01 -12.13 -37.32
CA HIS A 424 -19.90 -11.32 -36.80
C HIS A 424 -20.37 -10.12 -35.95
N GLN A 425 -21.55 -9.55 -36.24
CA GLN A 425 -22.15 -8.47 -35.45
C GLN A 425 -22.64 -9.00 -34.10
N LEU A 426 -23.23 -10.20 -34.08
CA LEU A 426 -23.55 -10.92 -32.84
C LEU A 426 -22.29 -11.15 -32.00
N VAL A 427 -21.21 -11.68 -32.59
CA VAL A 427 -19.95 -11.91 -31.87
C VAL A 427 -19.41 -10.60 -31.28
N ALA A 428 -19.44 -9.51 -32.05
CA ALA A 428 -19.00 -8.19 -31.59
C ALA A 428 -19.83 -7.67 -30.40
N VAL A 429 -21.16 -7.81 -30.43
CA VAL A 429 -22.04 -7.42 -29.31
C VAL A 429 -21.76 -8.26 -28.07
N LEU A 430 -21.71 -9.58 -28.23
CA LEU A 430 -21.51 -10.51 -27.13
C LEU A 430 -20.14 -10.36 -26.48
N SER A 431 -19.09 -10.09 -27.27
CA SER A 431 -17.73 -9.85 -26.74
C SER A 431 -17.65 -8.66 -25.77
N LYS A 432 -18.57 -7.68 -25.86
CA LYS A 432 -18.63 -6.56 -24.91
C LYS A 432 -19.23 -6.95 -23.57
N LEU A 433 -20.14 -7.92 -23.57
CA LEU A 433 -20.81 -8.45 -22.37
C LEU A 433 -19.97 -9.52 -21.66
N SER A 434 -19.06 -10.16 -22.39
CA SER A 434 -18.09 -11.13 -21.88
C SER A 434 -17.09 -10.58 -20.86
N ARG A 435 -17.01 -9.25 -20.66
CA ARG A 435 -16.07 -8.59 -19.73
C ARG A 435 -16.43 -8.74 -18.26
N PHE A 436 -17.63 -9.23 -17.95
CA PHE A 436 -18.03 -9.58 -16.60
C PHE A 436 -18.23 -11.10 -16.54
N PRO A 437 -17.45 -11.82 -15.72
CA PRO A 437 -17.56 -13.26 -15.56
C PRO A 437 -18.94 -13.65 -15.01
N ARG A 438 -19.27 -14.94 -15.12
CA ARG A 438 -20.48 -15.52 -14.55
C ARG A 438 -20.51 -15.23 -13.04
N LEU A 439 -21.43 -14.39 -12.61
CA LEU A 439 -21.75 -14.17 -11.18
C LEU A 439 -22.51 -15.35 -10.58
N ASP A 440 -22.91 -16.33 -11.40
CA ASP A 440 -23.50 -17.58 -10.96
C ASP A 440 -22.41 -18.46 -10.34
N ARG A 441 -22.06 -18.17 -9.09
CA ARG A 441 -21.51 -19.20 -8.21
C ARG A 441 -22.69 -20.06 -7.79
N ASP A 442 -22.80 -21.25 -8.39
CA ASP A 442 -23.50 -22.36 -7.74
C ASP A 442 -22.77 -22.62 -6.41
N SER A 443 -23.32 -22.04 -5.33
CA SER A 443 -23.09 -22.47 -3.95
C SER A 443 -24.05 -23.59 -3.59
#